data_AF-A0A0R3SZC2-F1
#
_entry.id   AF-A0A0R3SZC2-F1
#
_cell.length_a   1.000
_cell.length_b   1.000
_cell.length_c   1.000
_cell.angle_alpha   90.00
_cell.angle_beta   90.00
_cell.angle_gamma   90.00
#
_symmetry.space_group_name_H-M   'P 1'
#
loop_
_entity.id
_entity.type
_entity.pdbx_description
1 polymer ?
#
loop_
_entity_poly.entity_id
_entity_poly.type
_entity_poly.pdbx_seq_one_letter_code
_entity_poly.pdbx_strand_id
1 'polypeptide(L)'
;MVTICTAVFVPECKFKAPNEGELDPQFSFPLSKFVGQNNAALAFAIKGNYTDKTQLFYGKGQSCVWENQQLVPPKKKSKQQPALCEQTKLEYKDGLLQFNFTYPYTSNTEVAPFTMRTKSSELTLTVDFSSSGESPEVAGCKSTS
;
A
#
# COMPACT_ATOMS: atom_id res chain seq x y z
N MET A 1 14.50 -17.56 -4.32
CA MET A 1 15.23 -16.45 -3.67
C MET A 1 14.34 -15.22 -3.87
N VAL A 2 13.73 -14.69 -2.80
CA VAL A 2 12.88 -13.49 -2.90
C VAL A 2 13.80 -12.28 -2.82
N THR A 3 13.90 -11.50 -3.88
CA THR A 3 14.69 -10.26 -3.88
C THR A 3 13.91 -9.20 -3.12
N ILE A 4 14.37 -8.84 -1.93
CA ILE A 4 13.84 -7.70 -1.19
C ILE A 4 14.61 -6.46 -1.67
N CYS A 5 14.02 -5.69 -2.58
CA CYS A 5 14.55 -4.39 -2.97
C CYS A 5 14.01 -3.33 -2.01
N THR A 6 14.88 -2.81 -1.14
CA THR A 6 14.63 -1.53 -0.45
C THR A 6 15.03 -0.44 -1.41
N ALA A 7 14.09 0.42 -1.78
CA ALA A 7 14.39 1.48 -2.72
C ALA A 7 14.05 2.85 -2.12
N VAL A 8 15.06 3.72 -2.20
CA VAL A 8 15.10 5.09 -1.67
C VAL A 8 14.90 6.00 -2.88
N PHE A 9 13.80 6.76 -2.94
CA PHE A 9 13.31 7.29 -4.22
C PHE A 9 13.11 8.81 -4.26
N VAL A 10 14.00 9.50 -4.98
CA VAL A 10 14.03 10.96 -5.23
C VAL A 10 13.37 11.32 -6.59
N PRO A 11 13.19 12.60 -6.99
CA PRO A 11 11.91 13.25 -7.28
C PRO A 11 11.54 13.37 -8.79
N GLU A 12 12.01 12.47 -9.65
CA GLU A 12 11.67 12.47 -11.10
C GLU A 12 11.23 11.08 -11.62
N CYS A 13 10.55 10.27 -10.81
CA CYS A 13 10.06 8.99 -11.30
C CYS A 13 8.83 9.19 -12.20
N LYS A 14 9.06 9.29 -13.51
CA LYS A 14 8.06 8.88 -14.51
C LYS A 14 7.84 7.38 -14.35
N PHE A 15 6.91 7.01 -13.48
CA PHE A 15 6.47 5.62 -13.42
C PHE A 15 5.92 5.25 -14.80
N LYS A 16 6.41 4.13 -15.34
CA LYS A 16 5.77 3.57 -16.53
C LYS A 16 4.32 3.33 -16.16
N ALA A 17 3.41 3.80 -17.00
CA ALA A 17 1.99 3.56 -16.79
C ALA A 17 1.79 2.04 -16.60
N PRO A 18 1.15 1.62 -15.50
CA PRO A 18 0.92 0.20 -15.26
C PRO A 18 0.10 -0.39 -16.40
N ASN A 19 0.41 -1.61 -16.80
CA ASN A 19 -0.47 -2.37 -17.68
C ASN A 19 -1.75 -2.75 -16.92
N GLU A 20 -2.78 -3.19 -17.64
CA GLU A 20 -4.00 -3.68 -17.01
C GLU A 20 -3.71 -4.81 -16.00
N GLY A 21 -4.27 -4.69 -14.80
CA GLY A 21 -4.01 -5.61 -13.68
C GLY A 21 -2.70 -5.40 -12.94
N GLU A 22 -1.83 -4.49 -13.37
CA GLU A 22 -0.64 -4.11 -12.62
C GLU A 22 -0.94 -3.03 -11.57
N LEU A 23 -0.16 -3.06 -10.49
CA LEU A 23 -0.21 -2.06 -9.43
C LEU A 23 0.36 -0.73 -9.91
N ASP A 24 -0.32 0.36 -9.56
CA ASP A 24 0.10 1.74 -9.82
C ASP A 24 1.00 2.25 -8.68
N PRO A 25 2.32 2.37 -8.91
CA PRO A 25 3.23 2.87 -7.88
C PRO A 25 3.05 4.37 -7.65
N GLN A 26 2.64 5.12 -8.67
CA GLN A 26 2.47 6.57 -8.59
C GLN A 26 1.32 6.94 -7.66
N PHE A 27 0.23 6.18 -7.64
CA PHE A 27 -0.87 6.39 -6.70
C PHE A 27 -0.47 6.02 -5.26
N SER A 28 0.34 4.98 -5.12
CA SER A 28 0.74 4.42 -3.82
C SER A 28 1.82 5.27 -3.12
N PHE A 29 2.63 6.01 -3.90
CA PHE A 29 3.76 6.82 -3.44
C PHE A 29 3.41 8.07 -2.61
N PRO A 30 2.50 8.99 -3.01
CA PRO A 30 2.24 10.23 -2.27
C PRO A 30 1.59 10.01 -0.88
N LEU A 31 1.22 8.77 -0.56
CA LEU A 31 0.59 8.39 0.70
C LEU A 31 1.60 7.95 1.77
N SER A 32 2.88 7.78 1.43
CA SER A 32 3.94 7.64 2.44
C SER A 32 4.26 9.01 3.06
N LYS A 33 3.55 9.37 4.13
CA LYS A 33 3.89 10.55 4.97
C LYS A 33 4.57 10.11 6.26
N PHE A 34 5.60 10.86 6.67
CA PHE A 34 6.16 10.80 8.02
C PHE A 34 5.14 11.40 8.99
N VAL A 35 4.43 10.52 9.67
CA VAL A 35 3.28 10.93 10.45
C VAL A 35 3.75 11.38 11.83
N GLY A 36 3.74 12.68 12.09
CA GLY A 36 3.69 13.18 13.48
C GLY A 36 2.37 12.82 14.20
N GLN A 37 1.63 11.82 13.71
CA GLN A 37 0.35 11.34 14.23
C GLN A 37 0.38 9.82 14.35
N ASN A 38 -0.45 9.29 15.23
CA ASN A 38 -0.55 7.85 15.50
C ASN A 38 -1.23 7.05 14.36
N ASN A 39 -1.38 7.56 13.13
CA ASN A 39 -2.11 6.88 12.05
C ASN A 39 -1.51 7.16 10.67
N ALA A 40 -1.24 6.12 9.88
CA ALA A 40 -0.83 6.25 8.47
C ALA A 40 -2.00 5.99 7.52
N ALA A 41 -2.26 6.92 6.60
CA ALA A 41 -3.15 6.67 5.46
C ALA A 41 -2.33 5.97 4.37
N LEU A 42 -2.76 4.79 3.96
CA LEU A 42 -2.08 3.97 2.97
C LEU A 42 -3.06 3.63 1.85
N ALA A 43 -2.54 3.53 0.64
CA ALA A 43 -3.32 2.96 -0.43
C ALA A 43 -2.47 2.23 -1.47
N PHE A 44 -3.15 1.35 -2.18
CA PHE A 44 -2.67 0.72 -3.40
C PHE A 44 -3.71 0.96 -4.50
N ALA A 45 -3.27 0.96 -5.75
CA ALA A 45 -4.18 1.01 -6.88
C ALA A 45 -3.78 -0.01 -7.93
N ILE A 46 -4.77 -0.58 -8.62
CA ILE A 46 -4.58 -1.50 -9.75
C ILE A 46 -5.17 -0.86 -11.00
N LYS A 47 -4.46 -0.95 -12.13
CA LYS A 47 -4.97 -0.42 -13.39
C LYS A 47 -6.11 -1.26 -13.95
N GLY A 48 -7.19 -0.59 -14.34
CA GLY A 48 -8.37 -1.21 -14.94
C GLY A 48 -9.34 -1.76 -13.89
N ASN A 49 -10.46 -2.30 -14.38
CA ASN A 49 -11.41 -3.03 -13.54
C ASN A 49 -10.94 -4.48 -13.42
N TYR A 50 -9.80 -4.66 -12.76
CA TYR A 50 -9.19 -5.96 -12.52
C TYR A 50 -10.18 -6.83 -11.75
N THR A 51 -10.33 -8.13 -12.06
CA THR A 51 -11.25 -9.11 -11.40
C THR A 51 -10.56 -10.31 -10.79
N ASP A 52 -9.31 -10.50 -11.14
CA ASP A 52 -8.49 -11.60 -10.67
C ASP A 52 -8.13 -11.42 -9.19
N LYS A 53 -7.82 -12.54 -8.53
CA LYS A 53 -7.47 -12.57 -7.13
C LYS A 53 -6.29 -11.63 -6.82
N THR A 54 -6.51 -10.74 -5.87
CA THR A 54 -5.49 -9.84 -5.29
C THR A 54 -5.37 -10.12 -3.80
N GLN A 55 -4.17 -10.04 -3.25
CA GLN A 55 -3.91 -10.34 -1.85
C GLN A 55 -3.12 -9.20 -1.21
N LEU A 56 -3.62 -8.69 -0.07
CA LEU A 56 -2.92 -7.76 0.80
C LEU A 56 -2.31 -8.53 1.97
N PHE A 57 -1.04 -8.28 2.26
CA PHE A 57 -0.28 -8.87 3.35
C PHE A 57 0.19 -7.78 4.32
N TYR A 58 0.22 -8.13 5.60
CA TYR A 58 0.92 -7.40 6.65
C TYR A 58 2.02 -8.31 7.21
N GLY A 59 3.28 -7.99 6.92
CA GLY A 59 4.40 -8.90 7.13
C GLY A 59 4.19 -10.24 6.42
N LYS A 60 4.26 -11.34 7.17
CA LYS A 60 4.04 -12.70 6.62
C LYS A 60 2.58 -13.15 6.63
N GLY A 61 1.69 -12.35 7.20
CA GLY A 61 0.29 -12.71 7.36
C GLY A 61 -0.57 -12.10 6.26
N GLN A 62 -1.40 -12.92 5.62
CA GLN A 62 -2.42 -12.43 4.69
C GLN A 62 -3.48 -11.65 5.46
N SER A 63 -3.73 -10.42 5.06
CA SER A 63 -4.61 -9.46 5.75
C SER A 63 -5.94 -9.25 5.04
N CYS A 64 -5.97 -9.35 3.71
CA CYS A 64 -7.22 -9.25 2.94
C CYS A 64 -7.03 -9.93 1.58
N VAL A 65 -8.10 -10.50 1.04
CA VAL A 65 -8.14 -10.98 -0.34
C VAL A 65 -9.21 -10.20 -1.06
N TRP A 66 -8.94 -9.84 -2.30
CA TRP A 66 -9.93 -9.31 -3.19
C TRP A 66 -10.17 -10.31 -4.31
N GLU A 67 -11.40 -10.79 -4.42
CA GLU A 67 -11.80 -11.84 -5.35
C GLU A 67 -13.29 -11.66 -5.66
N ASN A 68 -13.69 -11.83 -6.93
CA ASN A 68 -15.08 -11.64 -7.36
C ASN A 68 -15.66 -10.27 -6.97
N GLN A 69 -14.87 -9.21 -7.08
CA GLN A 69 -15.25 -7.83 -6.72
C GLN A 69 -15.57 -7.60 -5.23
N GLN A 70 -15.17 -8.52 -4.35
CA GLN A 70 -15.42 -8.41 -2.92
C GLN A 70 -14.12 -8.52 -2.12
N LEU A 71 -14.05 -7.77 -1.02
CA LEU A 71 -13.01 -7.94 -0.01
C LEU A 71 -13.40 -9.08 0.92
N VAL A 72 -12.57 -10.11 0.94
CA VAL A 72 -12.71 -11.30 1.77
C VAL A 72 -11.63 -11.26 2.85
N PRO A 73 -12.00 -11.19 4.14
CA PRO A 73 -11.03 -11.24 5.23
C PRO A 73 -10.38 -12.63 5.31
N PRO A 74 -9.17 -12.73 5.90
CA PRO A 74 -8.46 -13.99 6.02
C PRO A 74 -9.22 -14.97 6.92
N LYS A 75 -9.24 -16.25 6.53
CA LYS A 75 -9.89 -17.33 7.29
C LYS A 75 -9.30 -17.53 8.69
N LYS A 76 -8.04 -17.15 8.91
CA LYS A 76 -7.35 -17.18 10.20
C LYS A 76 -6.87 -15.77 10.52
N LYS A 77 -7.46 -15.13 11.52
CA LYS A 77 -6.95 -13.88 12.07
C LYS A 77 -5.89 -14.21 13.12
N SER A 78 -4.66 -13.76 12.92
CA SER A 78 -3.73 -13.68 14.05
C SER A 78 -4.20 -12.57 14.98
N LYS A 79 -4.15 -12.78 16.31
CA LYS A 79 -4.46 -11.73 17.30
C LYS A 79 -3.58 -10.48 17.14
N GLN A 80 -2.44 -10.62 16.46
CA GLN A 80 -1.46 -9.57 16.22
C GLN A 80 -1.63 -8.90 14.84
N GLN A 81 -2.55 -9.39 13.98
CA GLN A 81 -2.77 -8.78 12.67
C GLN A 81 -3.80 -7.65 12.78
N PRO A 82 -3.53 -6.48 12.19
CA PRO A 82 -4.52 -5.42 12.06
C PRO A 82 -5.71 -5.87 11.21
N ALA A 83 -6.90 -5.35 11.54
CA ALA A 83 -8.15 -5.57 10.81
C ALA A 83 -8.20 -4.73 9.51
N LEU A 84 -7.18 -4.87 8.65
CA LEU A 84 -7.02 -4.04 7.45
C LEU A 84 -8.15 -4.27 6.45
N CYS A 85 -8.65 -5.50 6.32
CA CYS A 85 -9.67 -5.83 5.33
C CYS A 85 -10.99 -5.10 5.60
N GLU A 86 -11.41 -5.06 6.86
CA GLU A 86 -12.63 -4.34 7.28
C GLU A 86 -12.47 -2.82 7.17
N GLN A 87 -11.25 -2.31 7.30
CA GLN A 87 -10.94 -0.89 7.18
C GLN A 87 -10.71 -0.44 5.73
N THR A 88 -10.49 -1.38 4.81
CA THR A 88 -10.19 -1.07 3.41
C THR A 88 -11.44 -0.58 2.70
N LYS A 89 -11.36 0.63 2.16
CA LYS A 89 -12.35 1.22 1.28
C LYS A 89 -11.93 1.00 -0.15
N LEU A 90 -12.82 0.39 -0.93
CA LEU A 90 -12.64 0.23 -2.37
C LEU A 90 -13.32 1.38 -3.11
N GLU A 91 -12.62 1.91 -4.09
CA GLU A 91 -13.16 2.90 -5.01
C GLU A 91 -12.62 2.65 -6.41
N TYR A 92 -13.47 2.82 -7.43
CA TYR A 92 -13.02 2.85 -8.81
C TYR A 92 -13.04 4.28 -9.30
N LYS A 93 -11.85 4.83 -9.61
CA LYS A 93 -11.71 6.22 -10.01
C LYS A 93 -10.51 6.39 -10.93
N ASP A 94 -10.68 7.20 -11.97
CA ASP A 94 -9.63 7.52 -12.97
C ASP A 94 -9.03 6.27 -13.65
N GLY A 95 -9.86 5.24 -13.82
CA GLY A 95 -9.44 3.96 -14.41
C GLY A 95 -8.60 3.08 -13.48
N LEU A 96 -8.58 3.38 -12.18
CA LEU A 96 -7.85 2.64 -11.15
C LEU A 96 -8.83 2.05 -10.13
N LEU A 97 -8.64 0.78 -9.77
CA LEU A 97 -9.24 0.17 -8.60
C LEU A 97 -8.35 0.48 -7.38
N GLN A 98 -8.85 1.33 -6.49
CA GLN A 98 -8.10 1.89 -5.35
C GLN A 98 -8.50 1.19 -4.05
N PHE A 99 -7.49 0.81 -3.27
CA PHE A 99 -7.61 0.17 -1.97
C PHE A 99 -7.05 1.11 -0.92
N ASN A 100 -7.93 1.84 -0.23
CA ASN A 100 -7.54 2.84 0.76
C ASN A 100 -7.79 2.34 2.17
N PHE A 101 -6.81 2.44 3.07
CA PHE A 101 -6.98 2.06 4.47
C PHE A 101 -6.15 2.95 5.40
N THR A 102 -6.49 2.94 6.68
CA THR A 102 -5.78 3.70 7.71
C THR A 102 -5.21 2.73 8.73
N TYR A 103 -3.89 2.79 8.94
CA TYR A 103 -3.21 1.96 9.91
C TYR A 103 -2.86 2.76 11.17
N PRO A 104 -3.43 2.43 12.35
CA PRO A 104 -3.04 3.05 13.60
C PRO A 104 -1.68 2.52 14.06
N TYR A 105 -0.73 3.42 14.27
CA TYR A 105 0.53 3.13 14.93
C TYR A 105 0.30 2.84 16.41
N THR A 106 0.82 1.71 16.86
CA THR A 106 0.95 1.41 18.29
C THR A 106 2.41 1.18 18.60
N SER A 107 2.93 1.89 19.61
CA SER A 107 4.36 1.90 20.01
C SER A 107 4.95 0.54 20.38
N ASN A 108 4.12 -0.51 20.41
CA ASN A 108 4.48 -1.85 20.88
C ASN A 108 4.74 -2.84 19.73
N THR A 109 4.78 -2.39 18.47
CA THR A 109 4.94 -3.29 17.32
C THR A 109 6.05 -2.83 16.39
N GLU A 110 6.97 -3.74 16.10
CA GLU A 110 7.85 -3.65 14.94
C GLU A 110 6.96 -3.54 13.68
N VAL A 111 7.18 -2.50 12.87
CA VAL A 111 6.28 -2.15 11.77
C VAL A 111 6.54 -3.11 10.63
N ALA A 112 5.61 -4.03 10.39
CA ALA A 112 5.73 -4.96 9.28
C ALA A 112 5.38 -4.27 7.95
N PRO A 113 5.99 -4.69 6.83
CA PRO A 113 5.66 -4.14 5.52
C PRO A 113 4.23 -4.52 5.10
N PHE A 114 3.62 -3.65 4.30
CA PHE A 114 2.36 -3.89 3.62
C PHE A 114 2.65 -4.29 2.18
N THR A 115 2.27 -5.50 1.78
CA THR A 115 2.51 -5.99 0.41
C THR A 115 1.20 -6.29 -0.28
N MET A 116 0.95 -5.65 -1.41
CA MET A 116 -0.14 -6.02 -2.31
C MET A 116 0.42 -6.88 -3.43
N ARG A 117 -0.22 -8.02 -3.69
CA ARG A 117 0.11 -8.94 -4.78
C ARG A 117 -1.10 -9.15 -5.67
N THR A 118 -0.93 -8.91 -6.96
CA THR A 118 -1.84 -9.30 -8.03
C THR A 118 -1.26 -10.54 -8.75
N LYS A 119 -1.87 -10.96 -9.86
CA LYS A 119 -1.34 -12.05 -10.68
C LYS A 119 -0.08 -11.65 -11.45
N SER A 120 0.06 -10.38 -11.81
CA SER A 120 1.11 -9.85 -12.68
C SER A 120 2.10 -8.93 -11.97
N SER A 121 1.79 -8.45 -10.76
CA SER A 121 2.62 -7.46 -10.06
C SER A 121 2.56 -7.59 -8.55
N GLU A 122 3.60 -7.09 -7.89
CA GLU A 122 3.70 -6.98 -6.44
C GLU A 122 4.27 -5.61 -6.07
N LEU A 123 3.67 -4.95 -5.08
CA LEU A 123 4.14 -3.69 -4.52
C LEU A 123 4.18 -3.79 -3.01
N THR A 124 5.30 -3.37 -2.42
CA THR A 124 5.50 -3.36 -0.98
C THR A 124 5.72 -1.94 -0.49
N LEU A 125 4.98 -1.54 0.53
CA LEU A 125 5.10 -0.27 1.23
C LEU A 125 5.56 -0.51 2.66
N THR A 126 6.50 0.30 3.12
CA THR A 126 6.96 0.34 4.52
C THR A 126 6.69 1.73 5.04
N VAL A 127 6.22 1.83 6.29
CA VAL A 127 5.98 3.11 6.95
C VAL A 127 6.97 3.27 8.08
N ASP A 128 7.72 4.37 8.08
CA ASP A 128 8.54 4.76 9.21
C ASP A 128 7.77 5.77 10.07
N PHE A 129 7.44 5.36 11.30
CA PHE A 129 6.75 6.16 12.30
C PHE A 129 7.71 6.88 13.27
N SER A 130 9.01 6.59 13.20
CA SER A 130 10.02 7.19 14.08
C SER A 130 10.42 8.60 13.66
N SER A 131 10.20 8.92 12.39
CA SER A 131 10.52 10.21 11.78
C SER A 131 9.24 11.03 11.59
N SER A 132 9.33 12.35 11.83
CA SER A 132 8.22 13.29 11.62
C SER A 132 8.54 14.23 10.46
N GLY A 133 7.54 14.61 9.66
CA GLY A 133 7.70 15.61 8.59
C GLY A 133 7.10 15.18 7.26
N GLU A 134 7.59 15.76 6.19
CA GLU A 134 7.35 15.27 4.84
C GLU A 134 8.60 14.50 4.41
N SER A 135 8.42 13.40 3.67
CA SER A 135 9.56 12.64 3.20
C SER A 135 10.45 13.56 2.36
N PRO A 136 11.79 13.61 2.55
CA PRO A 136 12.66 14.44 1.71
C PRO A 136 12.36 14.28 0.21
N GLU A 137 11.93 13.08 -0.17
CA GLU A 137 11.45 12.67 -1.47
C GLU A 137 10.18 13.42 -1.91
N VAL A 138 9.17 13.53 -1.05
CA VAL A 138 7.90 14.23 -1.33
C VAL A 138 8.06 15.75 -1.21
N ALA A 139 8.89 16.23 -0.28
CA ALA A 139 9.25 17.65 -0.15
C ALA A 139 10.04 18.13 -1.39
N GLY A 140 10.92 17.27 -1.92
CA GLY A 140 11.57 17.47 -3.21
C GLY A 140 10.58 17.63 -4.36
N CYS A 141 9.52 16.80 -4.41
CA CYS A 141 8.49 16.88 -5.45
C CYS A 141 7.71 18.21 -5.47
N LYS A 142 7.44 18.81 -4.31
CA LYS A 142 6.68 20.08 -4.23
C LYS A 142 7.47 21.31 -4.65
N SER A 143 8.80 21.23 -4.58
CA SER A 143 9.69 22.37 -4.80
C SER A 143 10.01 22.60 -6.28
N THR A 144 9.56 21.73 -7.17
CA THR A 144 9.83 21.76 -8.62
C THR A 144 8.59 22.05 -9.48
N SER A 145 7.46 22.43 -8.87
CA SER A 145 6.24 22.84 -9.60
C SER A 145 6.09 24.35 -9.72
#